data_AF-A0A9K3PT41-F1
#
_entry.id   AF-A0A9K3PT41-F1
#
_cell.length_a   1.000
_cell.length_b   1.000
_cell.length_c   1.000
_cell.angle_alpha   90.00
_cell.angle_beta   90.00
_cell.angle_gamma   90.00
#
_symmetry.space_group_name_H-M   'P 1'
#
loop_
_entity.id
_entity.type
_entity.pdbx_description
1 polymer ?
#
loop_
_entity_poly.entity_id
_entity_poly.type
_entity_poly.pdbx_seq_one_letter_code
_entity_poly.pdbx_strand_id
1 'polypeptide(L)'
;MGLFGKKSSKKNLGSTSAASGDYSMPDDTAVGSVDVVETSQTSQVVTTAPSNSSEDSKKKALLADEETGSEDGLNKPSDDKPLKEKLMEHLTVMWAAILGCCGLPKVLAVSLAAGAGIGAVTYLLATRGQAPMFPARVNVAFVGNSYFYVNDLPRFVENIAAGGKVYQDSCLHNSAGILEIIMTGNGMWNKWATKNAMIGGVKFEASNGNTEYLYDMGACSVPQLLTGHDKLVTSGDQLGSFIDDGENPCFQEDAYLEYQESFDYKGWDFVVITDQAKRMCFDDTRHEALAAFNYTYGPILKKKKISPIIVQPHAYQSSGANATGLSDLPTFTALIMEGALIYKKYLNQRIGLFQGAHIAPVGNAFLAVYEADKSMYKKLFLDDGVHPSGYGTFLYGTVIYATMMGYMPRYKDVVVDNMEDTLFGTARKLQASSSSAGFPSKEEAAILFRIAKKVALNGYKPKSLRGFKPETNAAEFIQEEVSSSSYEGDYSVEVYSGYQNYNPYYQDGGNNGYNDYYVDYSNGNNGGNGNGYNNGYNAAANYQAANNYGGYQQAAYGGNGYNNGNNNGNRQ
;
A
#
# COMPACT_ATOMS: atom_id res chain seq x y z
N MET A 1 -68.28 4.32 7.43
CA MET A 1 -67.63 3.84 8.67
C MET A 1 -66.15 3.70 8.35
N GLY A 2 -65.16 4.42 8.87
CA GLY A 2 -65.05 5.47 9.87
C GLY A 2 -63.58 5.51 10.33
N LEU A 3 -62.93 6.68 10.20
CA LEU A 3 -61.99 7.31 11.16
C LEU A 3 -60.79 6.46 11.70
N PHE A 4 -59.53 6.88 11.66
CA PHE A 4 -58.82 8.05 12.22
C PHE A 4 -57.39 8.05 11.59
N GLY A 5 -56.53 9.07 11.58
CA GLY A 5 -56.43 10.36 12.26
C GLY A 5 -54.95 10.80 12.20
N LYS A 6 -54.70 12.05 11.81
CA LYS A 6 -53.38 12.72 11.74
C LYS A 6 -52.66 12.77 13.10
N LYS A 7 -51.32 12.76 13.09
CA LYS A 7 -50.48 13.63 13.95
C LYS A 7 -49.15 13.96 13.24
N SER A 8 -48.94 15.24 12.98
CA SER A 8 -47.66 15.85 12.58
C SER A 8 -46.97 16.42 13.82
N SER A 9 -45.70 16.10 14.05
CA SER A 9 -44.85 16.84 14.99
C SER A 9 -43.84 17.68 14.19
N LYS A 10 -44.02 18.99 14.23
CA LYS A 10 -42.98 19.97 13.89
C LYS A 10 -42.00 20.01 15.05
N LYS A 11 -40.72 19.72 14.82
CA LYS A 11 -39.62 20.12 15.71
C LYS A 11 -38.93 21.34 15.13
N ASN A 12 -38.82 22.37 15.96
CA ASN A 12 -38.10 23.62 15.71
C ASN A 12 -36.60 23.32 15.60
N LEU A 13 -35.99 23.69 14.47
CA LEU A 13 -34.54 23.89 14.35
C LEU A 13 -34.26 25.34 14.76
N GLY A 14 -33.67 25.48 15.95
CA GLY A 14 -33.06 26.73 16.38
C GLY A 14 -31.73 26.90 15.64
N SER A 15 -31.64 27.96 14.84
CA SER A 15 -30.42 28.42 14.21
C SER A 15 -29.50 29.07 15.26
N THR A 16 -28.33 28.50 15.49
CA THR A 16 -27.22 29.18 16.14
C THR A 16 -26.22 29.61 15.08
N SER A 17 -26.03 30.93 14.98
CA SER A 17 -25.08 31.63 14.14
C SER A 17 -23.65 31.31 14.56
N ALA A 18 -22.85 30.77 13.63
CA ALA A 18 -21.40 30.69 13.77
C ALA A 18 -20.81 32.10 13.65
N ALA A 19 -20.16 32.56 14.72
CA ALA A 19 -19.36 33.77 14.73
C ALA A 19 -18.00 33.48 14.08
N SER A 20 -17.69 34.21 13.02
CA SER A 20 -16.39 34.29 12.38
C SER A 20 -15.41 35.04 13.30
N GLY A 21 -14.47 34.31 13.90
CA GLY A 21 -13.32 34.89 14.57
C GLY A 21 -12.11 34.86 13.64
N ASP A 22 -11.80 36.01 13.04
CA ASP A 22 -10.51 36.28 12.40
C ASP A 22 -9.40 36.18 13.44
N TYR A 23 -8.44 35.28 13.21
CA TYR A 23 -7.20 35.22 13.98
C TYR A 23 -6.03 35.53 13.06
N SER A 24 -5.58 36.78 13.12
CA SER A 24 -4.38 37.30 12.47
C SER A 24 -3.12 36.83 13.20
N MET A 25 -2.20 36.22 12.47
CA MET A 25 -0.84 35.92 12.95
C MET A 25 -0.03 37.22 13.12
N PRO A 26 0.83 37.34 14.14
CA PRO A 26 1.79 38.43 14.21
C PRO A 26 3.01 38.17 13.32
N ASP A 27 3.41 39.24 12.62
CA ASP A 27 4.72 39.44 12.00
C ASP A 27 5.84 39.30 13.04
N ASP A 28 6.91 38.59 12.69
CA ASP A 28 8.21 38.75 13.33
C ASP A 28 9.26 39.14 12.27
N THR A 29 9.61 40.42 12.28
CA THR A 29 10.78 40.97 11.60
C THR A 29 11.96 41.10 12.56
N ALA A 30 13.11 40.60 12.08
CA ALA A 30 14.48 41.10 12.27
C ALA A 30 15.20 40.92 13.61
N VAL A 31 16.44 40.41 13.50
CA VAL A 31 17.77 40.95 13.92
C VAL A 31 18.63 39.71 14.26
N GLY A 32 19.77 39.41 13.63
CA GLY A 32 20.97 40.24 13.51
C GLY A 32 22.14 39.42 12.95
N SER A 33 22.94 40.10 12.14
CA SER A 33 24.29 39.76 11.68
C SER A 33 25.30 39.75 12.82
N VAL A 34 26.26 38.81 12.87
CA VAL A 34 27.66 39.04 13.32
C VAL A 34 28.59 37.92 12.81
N ASP A 35 29.59 38.38 12.06
CA ASP A 35 31.02 38.03 11.94
C ASP A 35 31.59 36.62 11.70
N VAL A 36 32.34 36.62 10.60
CA VAL A 36 33.44 35.79 10.14
C VAL A 36 34.54 35.66 11.21
N VAL A 37 34.99 34.43 11.46
CA VAL A 37 36.32 34.16 12.04
C VAL A 37 37.04 33.13 11.17
N GLU A 38 38.02 33.64 10.44
CA GLU A 38 39.11 32.85 9.84
C GLU A 38 39.87 32.10 10.93
N THR A 39 40.14 30.82 10.71
CA THR A 39 41.36 30.18 11.24
C THR A 39 41.98 29.30 10.16
N SER A 40 43.06 29.80 9.61
CA SER A 40 44.10 29.04 8.91
C SER A 40 44.74 28.02 9.86
N GLN A 41 44.99 26.80 9.40
CA GLN A 41 46.31 26.20 9.55
C GLN A 41 46.55 24.97 8.64
N THR A 42 47.77 24.99 8.14
CA THR A 42 48.53 24.16 7.21
C THR A 42 48.83 22.72 7.65
N SER A 43 49.16 21.89 6.63
CA SER A 43 49.97 20.65 6.61
C SER A 43 49.14 19.38 6.38
N GLN A 44 49.50 18.42 5.52
CA GLN A 44 50.75 18.14 4.84
C GLN A 44 50.49 17.27 3.59
N VAL A 45 51.32 17.49 2.58
CA VAL A 45 51.37 16.77 1.31
C VAL A 45 51.99 15.38 1.51
N VAL A 46 51.29 14.31 1.11
CA VAL A 46 51.92 13.05 0.72
C VAL A 46 51.33 12.61 -0.62
N THR A 47 52.16 12.71 -1.64
CA THR A 47 51.95 12.24 -3.00
C THR A 47 52.23 10.74 -3.10
N THR A 48 51.27 9.96 -3.59
CA THR A 48 51.56 8.71 -4.33
C THR A 48 50.65 8.62 -5.55
N ALA A 49 51.30 8.43 -6.70
CA ALA A 49 50.77 8.41 -8.05
C ALA A 49 50.04 7.07 -8.40
N PRO A 50 49.40 6.96 -9.58
CA PRO A 50 48.16 6.21 -9.76
C PRO A 50 48.37 4.79 -10.32
N SER A 51 47.39 3.91 -10.06
CA SER A 51 47.18 2.71 -10.87
C SER A 51 45.79 2.74 -11.52
N ASN A 52 45.80 2.88 -12.84
CA ASN A 52 44.68 2.65 -13.74
C ASN A 52 44.14 1.22 -13.61
N SER A 53 42.82 1.06 -13.58
CA SER A 53 42.15 0.09 -14.45
C SER A 53 40.65 0.35 -14.55
N SER A 54 40.21 0.48 -15.79
CA SER A 54 38.87 0.67 -16.33
C SER A 54 37.78 -0.25 -15.77
N GLU A 55 36.72 0.33 -15.19
CA GLU A 55 35.38 -0.29 -15.14
C GLU A 55 34.22 0.66 -15.54
N ASP A 56 34.47 1.96 -15.73
CA ASP A 56 33.40 2.95 -15.99
C ASP A 56 32.79 2.94 -17.40
N SER A 57 33.38 2.23 -18.37
CA SER A 57 32.88 2.22 -19.74
C SER A 57 31.75 1.21 -20.02
N LYS A 58 31.43 0.30 -19.08
CA LYS A 58 30.33 -0.68 -19.24
C LYS A 58 28.97 -0.18 -18.76
N LYS A 59 28.90 0.88 -17.94
CA LYS A 59 27.62 1.43 -17.44
C LYS A 59 26.79 2.17 -18.50
N LYS A 60 27.41 2.65 -19.58
CA LYS A 60 26.70 3.38 -20.65
C LYS A 60 26.11 2.52 -21.78
N ALA A 61 26.50 1.25 -21.90
CA ALA A 61 26.13 0.43 -23.07
C ALA A 61 24.80 -0.34 -22.95
N LEU A 62 24.14 -0.33 -21.78
CA LEU A 62 22.86 -1.04 -21.57
C LEU A 62 21.61 -0.11 -21.60
N LEU A 63 21.80 1.18 -21.87
CA LEU A 63 20.74 2.21 -21.78
C LEU A 63 20.59 3.05 -23.07
N ALA A 64 21.21 2.64 -24.18
CA ALA A 64 21.33 3.46 -25.40
C ALA A 64 20.33 3.14 -26.53
N ASP A 65 19.33 2.30 -26.30
CA ASP A 65 18.25 2.09 -27.27
C ASP A 65 16.96 2.74 -26.75
N GLU A 66 16.42 3.67 -27.55
CA GLU A 66 15.22 4.50 -27.35
C GLU A 66 15.39 5.87 -26.65
N GLU A 67 16.19 6.78 -27.21
CA GLU A 67 15.94 8.22 -27.08
C GLU A 67 16.29 8.97 -28.38
N THR A 68 15.32 9.05 -29.29
CA THR A 68 15.19 10.15 -30.26
C THR A 68 13.71 10.54 -30.34
N GLY A 69 13.18 11.13 -29.26
CA GLY A 69 11.93 11.87 -29.30
C GLY A 69 12.20 13.28 -29.81
N SER A 70 11.99 13.51 -31.10
CA SER A 70 12.11 14.82 -31.71
C SER A 70 11.01 15.76 -31.22
N GLU A 71 11.41 17.00 -30.97
CA GLU A 71 10.57 18.14 -30.63
C GLU A 71 9.47 18.42 -31.68
N ASP A 72 8.39 19.02 -31.18
CA ASP A 72 7.19 19.44 -31.89
C ASP A 72 7.48 20.33 -33.11
N GLY A 73 7.24 19.79 -34.30
CA GLY A 73 7.07 20.55 -35.53
C GLY A 73 5.59 20.69 -35.88
N LEU A 74 5.03 21.90 -35.76
CA LEU A 74 3.72 22.27 -36.29
C LEU A 74 3.63 21.90 -37.78
N ASN A 75 2.77 20.94 -38.13
CA ASN A 75 2.34 20.69 -39.51
C ASN A 75 0.84 20.96 -39.67
N LYS A 76 0.52 21.77 -40.69
CA LYS A 76 -0.83 22.05 -41.17
C LYS A 76 -1.57 20.74 -41.52
N PRO A 77 -2.89 20.65 -41.29
CA PRO A 77 -3.67 19.49 -41.69
C PRO A 77 -3.78 19.44 -43.23
N SER A 78 -3.34 18.35 -43.84
CA SER A 78 -3.72 17.98 -45.21
C SER A 78 -4.99 17.14 -45.14
N ASP A 79 -6.05 17.58 -45.85
CA ASP A 79 -7.39 16.99 -45.89
C ASP A 79 -7.50 15.62 -46.60
N ASP A 80 -6.39 14.91 -46.80
CA ASP A 80 -6.41 13.60 -47.43
C ASP A 80 -6.54 12.49 -46.39
N LYS A 81 -7.76 11.94 -46.29
CA LYS A 81 -8.01 10.68 -45.56
C LYS A 81 -6.98 9.63 -45.98
N PRO A 82 -6.26 8.97 -45.05
CA PRO A 82 -5.26 7.97 -45.37
C PRO A 82 -5.88 6.84 -46.22
N LEU A 83 -5.14 6.34 -47.20
CA LEU A 83 -5.58 5.31 -48.16
C LEU A 83 -6.29 4.11 -47.51
N LYS A 84 -5.90 3.76 -46.28
CA LYS A 84 -6.54 2.70 -45.48
C LYS A 84 -8.00 3.01 -45.12
N GLU A 85 -8.36 4.26 -44.84
CA GLU A 85 -9.76 4.65 -44.56
C GLU A 85 -10.62 4.56 -45.82
N LYS A 86 -10.11 5.04 -46.97
CA LYS A 86 -10.82 4.90 -48.26
C LYS A 86 -11.04 3.43 -48.64
N LEU A 87 -10.07 2.56 -48.36
CA LEU A 87 -10.17 1.11 -48.61
C LEU A 87 -11.21 0.45 -47.69
N MET A 88 -11.27 0.83 -46.42
CA MET A 88 -12.25 0.31 -45.46
C MET A 88 -13.67 0.77 -45.81
N GLU A 89 -13.87 2.03 -46.19
CA GLU A 89 -15.18 2.52 -46.66
C GLU A 89 -15.68 1.72 -47.86
N HIS A 90 -14.81 1.40 -48.83
CA HIS A 90 -15.19 0.58 -50.00
C HIS A 90 -15.52 -0.88 -49.63
N LEU A 91 -14.80 -1.47 -48.68
CA LEU A 91 -15.08 -2.81 -48.19
C LEU A 91 -16.41 -2.87 -47.44
N THR A 92 -16.74 -1.87 -46.63
CA THR A 92 -18.03 -1.81 -45.91
C THR A 92 -19.20 -1.66 -46.88
N VAL A 93 -19.06 -0.85 -47.93
CA VAL A 93 -20.09 -0.70 -48.97
C VAL A 93 -20.26 -1.99 -49.78
N MET A 94 -19.17 -2.68 -50.14
CA MET A 94 -19.25 -4.00 -50.80
C MET A 94 -19.95 -5.03 -49.91
N TRP A 95 -19.63 -5.10 -48.63
CA TRP A 95 -20.26 -6.04 -47.70
C TRP A 95 -21.76 -5.76 -47.53
N ALA A 96 -22.15 -4.49 -47.44
CA ALA A 96 -23.57 -4.11 -47.39
C ALA A 96 -24.32 -4.48 -48.68
N ALA A 97 -23.69 -4.35 -49.85
CA ALA A 97 -24.28 -4.75 -51.13
C ALA A 97 -24.43 -6.28 -51.25
N ILE A 98 -23.43 -7.05 -50.81
CA ILE A 98 -23.49 -8.52 -50.81
C ILE A 98 -24.59 -9.04 -49.88
N LEU A 99 -24.76 -8.41 -48.70
CA LEU A 99 -25.82 -8.76 -47.76
C LEU A 99 -27.23 -8.39 -48.26
N GLY A 100 -27.36 -7.41 -49.15
CA GLY A 100 -28.64 -7.01 -49.75
C GLY A 100 -29.09 -7.85 -50.94
N CYS A 101 -28.15 -8.46 -51.69
CA CYS A 101 -28.47 -9.19 -52.93
C CYS A 101 -28.65 -10.70 -52.74
N CYS A 102 -28.10 -11.29 -51.68
CA CYS A 102 -28.25 -12.71 -51.41
C CYS A 102 -29.39 -12.91 -50.41
N GLY A 103 -30.52 -13.49 -50.85
CA GLY A 103 -31.70 -13.79 -50.01
C GLY A 103 -31.37 -14.77 -48.87
N LEU A 104 -30.68 -14.28 -47.85
CA LEU A 104 -30.27 -15.05 -46.70
C LEU A 104 -31.49 -15.39 -45.82
N PRO A 105 -31.55 -16.60 -45.25
CA PRO A 105 -32.59 -16.93 -44.28
C PRO A 105 -32.52 -15.94 -43.12
N LYS A 106 -33.69 -15.51 -42.62
CA LYS A 106 -33.85 -14.46 -41.59
C LYS A 106 -32.94 -14.67 -40.35
N VAL A 107 -32.62 -15.92 -40.02
CA VAL A 107 -31.72 -16.27 -38.90
C VAL A 107 -30.28 -15.84 -39.17
N LEU A 108 -29.76 -16.00 -40.39
CA LEU A 108 -28.39 -15.59 -40.73
C LEU A 108 -28.26 -14.06 -40.78
N ALA A 109 -29.31 -13.37 -41.25
CA ALA A 109 -29.36 -11.91 -41.27
C ALA A 109 -29.34 -11.31 -39.85
N VAL A 110 -30.01 -11.94 -38.88
CA VAL A 110 -29.98 -11.52 -37.47
C VAL A 110 -28.61 -11.76 -36.85
N SER A 111 -27.98 -12.91 -37.10
CA SER A 111 -26.63 -13.19 -36.59
C SER A 111 -25.57 -12.26 -37.17
N LEU A 112 -25.66 -11.93 -38.46
CA LEU A 112 -24.78 -10.97 -39.13
C LEU A 112 -25.05 -9.53 -38.68
N ALA A 113 -26.30 -9.14 -38.44
CA ALA A 113 -26.64 -7.83 -37.89
C ALA A 113 -26.18 -7.69 -36.43
N ALA A 114 -26.30 -8.74 -35.62
CA ALA A 114 -25.76 -8.77 -34.26
C ALA A 114 -24.22 -8.71 -34.27
N GLY A 115 -23.57 -9.46 -35.17
CA GLY A 115 -22.12 -9.42 -35.37
C GLY A 115 -21.62 -8.06 -35.88
N ALA A 116 -22.34 -7.43 -36.81
CA ALA A 116 -22.04 -6.09 -37.32
C ALA A 116 -22.32 -5.00 -36.29
N GLY A 117 -23.35 -5.15 -35.45
CA GLY A 117 -23.63 -4.25 -34.32
C GLY A 117 -22.51 -4.30 -33.27
N ILE A 118 -22.05 -5.50 -32.92
CA ILE A 118 -20.91 -5.69 -32.01
C ILE A 118 -19.62 -5.16 -32.67
N GLY A 119 -19.40 -5.45 -33.94
CA GLY A 119 -18.25 -4.97 -34.71
C GLY A 119 -18.20 -3.45 -34.85
N ALA A 120 -19.34 -2.80 -35.10
CA ALA A 120 -19.45 -1.34 -35.19
C ALA A 120 -19.25 -0.65 -33.85
N VAL A 121 -19.75 -1.21 -32.74
CA VAL A 121 -19.48 -0.70 -31.39
C VAL A 121 -18.00 -0.83 -31.04
N THR A 122 -17.38 -1.96 -31.38
CA THR A 122 -15.94 -2.18 -31.15
C THR A 122 -15.09 -1.24 -32.01
N TYR A 123 -15.49 -1.00 -33.26
CA TYR A 123 -14.82 -0.07 -34.18
C TYR A 123 -15.01 1.40 -33.76
N LEU A 124 -16.20 1.80 -33.29
CA LEU A 124 -16.45 3.15 -32.77
C LEU A 124 -15.68 3.44 -31.48
N LEU A 125 -15.48 2.42 -30.63
CA LEU A 125 -14.61 2.51 -29.45
C LEU A 125 -13.12 2.55 -29.83
N ALA A 126 -12.71 1.89 -30.92
CA ALA A 126 -11.33 1.88 -31.38
C ALA A 126 -10.92 3.10 -32.23
N THR A 127 -11.88 3.75 -32.92
CA THR A 127 -11.60 4.89 -33.84
C THR A 127 -11.77 6.26 -33.21
N ARG A 128 -12.42 6.36 -32.05
CA ARG A 128 -12.26 7.54 -31.21
C ARG A 128 -10.95 7.38 -30.44
N GLY A 129 -9.85 7.86 -31.02
CA GLY A 129 -8.56 8.04 -30.35
C GLY A 129 -8.59 9.01 -29.15
N GLN A 130 -9.74 9.17 -28.51
CA GLN A 130 -9.81 9.65 -27.15
C GLN A 130 -9.21 8.54 -26.29
N ALA A 131 -8.00 8.77 -25.80
CA ALA A 131 -7.45 8.01 -24.69
C ALA A 131 -8.58 7.79 -23.66
N PRO A 132 -8.72 6.58 -23.09
CA PRO A 132 -9.76 6.30 -22.10
C PRO A 132 -9.78 7.47 -21.12
N MET A 133 -10.93 8.15 -21.06
CA MET A 133 -11.09 9.33 -20.23
C MET A 133 -11.10 8.83 -18.79
N PHE A 134 -9.89 8.67 -18.23
CA PHE A 134 -9.76 8.37 -16.81
C PHE A 134 -10.52 9.45 -16.03
N PRO A 135 -11.23 9.06 -14.97
CA PRO A 135 -11.88 10.04 -14.14
C PRO A 135 -10.85 11.07 -13.68
N ALA A 136 -11.28 12.33 -13.53
CA ALA A 136 -10.39 13.42 -13.14
C ALA A 136 -9.68 13.15 -11.80
N ARG A 137 -10.25 12.25 -10.99
CA ARG A 137 -9.70 11.72 -9.74
C ARG A 137 -9.97 10.23 -9.65
N VAL A 138 -9.03 9.51 -9.04
CA VAL A 138 -9.10 8.07 -8.76
C VAL A 138 -9.03 7.89 -7.24
N ASN A 139 -9.98 7.16 -6.69
CA ASN A 139 -9.97 6.77 -5.28
C ASN A 139 -9.40 5.35 -5.17
N VAL A 140 -8.37 5.17 -4.35
CA VAL A 140 -7.70 3.87 -4.14
C VAL A 140 -7.64 3.47 -2.67
N ALA A 141 -8.14 2.29 -2.36
CA ALA A 141 -7.97 1.68 -1.04
C ALA A 141 -6.69 0.84 -1.01
N PHE A 142 -5.89 0.91 0.05
CA PHE A 142 -4.74 0.04 0.26
C PHE A 142 -4.99 -0.93 1.41
N VAL A 143 -4.83 -2.23 1.14
CA VAL A 143 -4.94 -3.28 2.15
C VAL A 143 -3.67 -4.11 2.13
N GLY A 144 -2.96 -4.17 3.25
CA GLY A 144 -1.65 -4.80 3.25
C GLY A 144 -0.91 -4.72 4.57
N ASN A 145 0.40 -4.85 4.48
CA ASN A 145 1.27 -5.04 5.63
C ASN A 145 2.50 -4.13 5.57
N SER A 146 3.64 -4.60 6.09
CA SER A 146 4.88 -3.86 6.14
C SER A 146 5.42 -3.40 4.79
N TYR A 147 5.05 -4.04 3.68
CA TYR A 147 5.36 -3.50 2.35
C TYR A 147 4.72 -2.14 2.08
N PHE A 148 3.59 -1.84 2.74
CA PHE A 148 2.86 -0.58 2.55
C PHE A 148 3.16 0.45 3.64
N TYR A 149 3.28 0.07 4.92
CA TYR A 149 3.36 1.08 5.98
C TYR A 149 4.77 1.63 6.24
N VAL A 150 5.83 0.85 5.99
CA VAL A 150 7.21 1.17 6.41
C VAL A 150 7.70 2.54 5.91
N ASN A 151 7.32 2.89 4.69
CA ASN A 151 7.57 4.21 4.08
C ASN A 151 6.27 4.86 3.58
N ASP A 152 5.14 4.50 4.19
CA ASP A 152 3.78 4.97 3.83
C ASP A 152 3.54 5.01 2.31
N LEU A 153 3.70 3.85 1.67
CA LEU A 153 3.49 3.66 0.24
C LEU A 153 2.16 4.24 -0.27
N PRO A 154 1.03 4.16 0.47
CA PRO A 154 -0.21 4.81 0.04
C PRO A 154 -0.05 6.31 -0.21
N ARG A 155 0.49 7.08 0.76
CA ARG A 155 0.75 8.52 0.58
C ARG A 155 1.83 8.80 -0.47
N PHE A 156 2.82 7.93 -0.62
CA PHE A 156 3.76 8.03 -1.74
C PHE A 156 3.04 7.93 -3.11
N VAL A 157 2.13 6.96 -3.28
CA VAL A 157 1.37 6.79 -4.53
C VAL A 157 0.46 8.00 -4.81
N GLU A 158 -0.15 8.56 -3.78
CA GLU A 158 -0.91 9.83 -3.86
C GLU A 158 -0.01 10.98 -4.35
N ASN A 159 1.19 11.13 -3.78
CA ASN A 159 2.12 12.20 -4.13
C ASN A 159 2.62 12.12 -5.58
N ILE A 160 2.99 10.92 -6.07
CA ILE A 160 3.49 10.76 -7.46
C ILE A 160 2.40 10.96 -8.52
N ALA A 161 1.12 10.93 -8.14
CA ALA A 161 0.02 11.18 -9.05
C ALA A 161 -0.06 12.64 -9.54
N ALA A 162 0.58 13.56 -8.81
CA ALA A 162 0.66 15.00 -9.02
C ALA A 162 -0.69 15.73 -9.27
N GLY A 163 -0.95 16.77 -8.47
CA GLY A 163 -2.16 17.60 -8.63
C GLY A 163 -3.45 16.96 -8.11
N GLY A 164 -3.35 16.07 -7.12
CA GLY A 164 -4.53 15.51 -6.41
C GLY A 164 -5.40 14.60 -7.27
N LYS A 165 -4.79 13.89 -8.22
CA LYS A 165 -5.48 12.93 -9.09
C LYS A 165 -5.77 11.60 -8.41
N VAL A 166 -5.07 11.29 -7.33
CA VAL A 166 -5.27 10.08 -6.54
C VAL A 166 -5.65 10.52 -5.14
N TYR A 167 -6.70 9.91 -4.59
CA TYR A 167 -7.03 9.95 -3.17
C TYR A 167 -6.84 8.55 -2.62
N GLN A 168 -6.23 8.42 -1.45
CA GLN A 168 -5.97 7.12 -0.83
C GLN A 168 -6.47 7.06 0.61
N ASP A 169 -6.86 5.85 1.02
CA ASP A 169 -6.96 5.46 2.42
C ASP A 169 -6.50 4.00 2.55
N SER A 170 -6.23 3.54 3.77
CA SER A 170 -5.58 2.27 4.00
C SER A 170 -6.06 1.55 5.26
N CYS A 171 -6.10 0.22 5.22
CA CYS A 171 -6.15 -0.64 6.39
C CYS A 171 -4.88 -1.50 6.34
N LEU A 172 -3.91 -1.20 7.20
CA LEU A 172 -2.60 -1.85 7.20
C LEU A 172 -2.33 -2.53 8.53
N HIS A 173 -1.66 -3.67 8.50
CA HIS A 173 -1.30 -4.39 9.72
C HIS A 173 0.09 -5.02 9.58
N ASN A 174 0.96 -4.82 10.58
CA ASN A 174 2.33 -5.31 10.48
C ASN A 174 2.35 -6.83 10.36
N SER A 175 3.21 -7.34 9.48
CA SER A 175 3.36 -8.77 9.19
C SER A 175 2.08 -9.52 8.81
N ALA A 176 0.93 -8.86 8.59
CA ALA A 176 -0.31 -9.59 8.36
C ALA A 176 -0.36 -10.23 6.97
N GLY A 177 -0.87 -11.46 6.91
CA GLY A 177 -1.40 -12.03 5.66
C GLY A 177 -2.76 -11.43 5.28
N ILE A 178 -3.26 -11.75 4.08
CA ILE A 178 -4.57 -11.26 3.60
C ILE A 178 -5.74 -11.70 4.49
N LEU A 179 -5.71 -12.92 5.04
CA LEU A 179 -6.74 -13.38 5.98
C LEU A 179 -6.59 -12.74 7.36
N GLU A 180 -5.36 -12.64 7.83
CA GLU A 180 -5.06 -12.11 9.17
C GLU A 180 -5.52 -10.67 9.33
N ILE A 181 -5.28 -9.80 8.34
CA ILE A 181 -5.75 -8.41 8.39
C ILE A 181 -7.28 -8.28 8.37
N ILE A 182 -7.98 -9.28 7.85
CA ILE A 182 -9.44 -9.36 7.92
C ILE A 182 -9.88 -9.71 9.35
N MET A 183 -9.08 -10.48 10.09
CA MET A 183 -9.36 -10.93 11.45
C MET A 183 -8.92 -9.94 12.53
N THR A 184 -7.83 -9.19 12.33
CA THR A 184 -7.30 -8.24 13.33
C THR A 184 -7.67 -6.78 13.03
N GLY A 185 -7.94 -6.48 11.75
CA GLY A 185 -8.18 -5.11 11.28
C GLY A 185 -6.88 -4.34 11.08
N ASN A 186 -6.89 -3.04 11.34
CA ASN A 186 -5.73 -2.17 11.19
C ASN A 186 -4.79 -2.34 12.40
N GLY A 187 -3.48 -2.31 12.21
CA GLY A 187 -2.46 -2.48 13.26
C GLY A 187 -1.56 -1.26 13.47
N MET A 188 -2.01 -0.07 13.07
CA MET A 188 -1.13 1.12 12.99
C MET A 188 -1.15 2.00 14.25
N TRP A 189 -1.91 1.67 15.30
CA TRP A 189 -2.08 2.50 16.50
C TRP A 189 -0.75 2.99 17.08
N ASN A 190 0.16 2.07 17.40
CA ASN A 190 1.45 2.43 17.99
C ASN A 190 2.53 2.79 16.95
N LYS A 191 2.20 2.76 15.66
CA LYS A 191 3.19 2.91 14.57
C LYS A 191 3.08 4.25 13.85
N TRP A 192 1.91 4.86 13.82
CA TRP A 192 1.62 6.07 13.05
C TRP A 192 1.19 7.27 13.91
N ALA A 193 1.44 7.26 15.21
CA ALA A 193 1.30 8.43 16.07
C ALA A 193 2.44 9.43 15.84
N THR A 194 2.49 10.04 14.64
CA THR A 194 3.56 10.95 14.20
C THR A 194 3.02 12.34 13.87
N LYS A 195 3.93 13.32 13.78
CA LYS A 195 3.57 14.70 13.38
C LYS A 195 2.85 14.76 12.04
N ASN A 196 3.27 13.95 11.06
CA ASN A 196 2.68 13.94 9.72
C ASN A 196 1.32 13.21 9.66
N ALA A 197 1.05 12.34 10.63
CA ALA A 197 -0.25 11.68 10.76
C ALA A 197 -1.26 12.54 11.54
N MET A 198 -0.82 13.51 12.34
CA MET A 198 -1.71 14.30 13.20
C MET A 198 -2.82 14.99 12.40
N ILE A 199 -4.07 14.74 12.77
CA ILE A 199 -5.25 15.25 12.07
C ILE A 199 -5.55 16.66 12.57
N GLY A 200 -5.03 17.68 11.88
CA GLY A 200 -5.37 19.09 12.16
C GLY A 200 -5.13 19.56 13.59
N GLY A 201 -4.28 18.86 14.36
CA GLY A 201 -4.09 19.11 15.79
C GLY A 201 -5.34 18.85 16.65
N VAL A 202 -6.29 18.06 16.17
CA VAL A 202 -7.50 17.70 16.91
C VAL A 202 -7.11 16.95 18.18
N LYS A 203 -7.63 17.44 19.31
CA LYS A 203 -7.39 16.90 20.64
C LYS A 203 -8.65 16.21 21.18
N PHE A 204 -8.45 15.19 21.99
CA PHE A 204 -9.53 14.52 22.73
C PHE A 204 -9.03 14.17 24.14
N GLU A 205 -9.97 13.92 25.05
CA GLU A 205 -9.65 13.41 26.39
C GLU A 205 -9.66 11.88 26.32
N ALA A 206 -8.49 11.26 26.44
CA ALA A 206 -8.34 9.82 26.40
C ALA A 206 -8.95 9.14 27.63
N SER A 207 -9.15 7.83 27.55
CA SER A 207 -9.69 7.02 28.66
C SER A 207 -8.87 7.11 29.96
N ASN A 208 -7.59 7.46 29.86
CA ASN A 208 -6.68 7.69 30.98
C ASN A 208 -6.81 9.09 31.63
N GLY A 209 -7.66 9.97 31.09
CA GLY A 209 -7.88 11.34 31.56
C GLY A 209 -6.86 12.37 31.08
N ASN A 210 -5.97 12.02 30.15
CA ASN A 210 -5.03 12.94 29.51
C ASN A 210 -5.60 13.47 28.19
N THR A 211 -5.24 14.70 27.86
CA THR A 211 -5.47 15.25 26.53
C THR A 211 -4.48 14.63 25.53
N GLU A 212 -4.99 13.91 24.54
CA GLU A 212 -4.22 13.30 23.46
C GLU A 212 -4.61 13.88 22.08
N TYR A 213 -3.88 13.51 21.03
CA TYR A 213 -4.11 13.98 19.65
C TYR A 213 -4.63 12.84 18.77
N LEU A 214 -5.53 13.16 17.84
CA LEU A 214 -5.93 12.21 16.80
C LEU A 214 -4.89 12.17 15.68
N TYR A 215 -4.61 10.97 15.19
CA TYR A 215 -3.69 10.70 14.09
C TYR A 215 -4.39 9.89 13.01
N ASP A 216 -4.11 10.16 11.74
CA ASP A 216 -4.58 9.38 10.61
C ASP A 216 -3.88 8.02 10.61
N MET A 217 -4.55 7.03 11.20
CA MET A 217 -4.10 5.64 11.22
C MET A 217 -4.67 4.83 10.04
N GLY A 218 -5.53 5.43 9.21
CA GLY A 218 -6.39 4.74 8.25
C GLY A 218 -7.62 4.06 8.87
N ALA A 219 -8.39 3.35 8.04
CA ALA A 219 -9.63 2.67 8.45
C ALA A 219 -9.39 1.55 9.48
N CYS A 220 -10.34 1.31 10.39
CA CYS A 220 -10.28 0.32 11.47
C CYS A 220 -10.21 -1.14 10.97
N SER A 221 -10.89 -1.42 9.87
CA SER A 221 -11.02 -2.76 9.30
C SER A 221 -11.14 -2.69 7.78
N VAL A 222 -10.91 -3.81 7.11
CA VAL A 222 -11.08 -3.88 5.65
C VAL A 222 -12.55 -3.68 5.21
N PRO A 223 -13.57 -4.28 5.86
CA PRO A 223 -14.96 -3.96 5.53
C PRO A 223 -15.29 -2.47 5.74
N GLN A 224 -14.80 -1.84 6.81
CA GLN A 224 -15.01 -0.41 7.03
C GLN A 224 -14.38 0.41 5.92
N LEU A 225 -13.11 0.12 5.57
CA LEU A 225 -12.42 0.77 4.46
C LEU A 225 -13.24 0.67 3.17
N LEU A 226 -13.64 -0.54 2.79
CA LEU A 226 -14.24 -0.80 1.47
C LEU A 226 -15.73 -0.45 1.38
N THR A 227 -16.40 -0.23 2.50
CA THR A 227 -17.85 0.01 2.49
C THR A 227 -18.29 1.29 3.20
N GLY A 228 -17.39 1.92 3.96
CA GLY A 228 -17.64 3.11 4.77
C GLY A 228 -18.04 2.81 6.21
N HIS A 229 -18.35 1.57 6.53
CA HIS A 229 -18.84 1.19 7.83
C HIS A 229 -18.60 -0.30 8.08
N ASP A 230 -18.33 -0.68 9.33
CA ASP A 230 -18.27 -2.07 9.73
C ASP A 230 -18.98 -2.22 11.06
N LYS A 231 -20.17 -2.85 11.03
CA LYS A 231 -20.99 -3.08 12.21
C LYS A 231 -20.34 -4.00 13.24
N LEU A 232 -19.25 -4.67 12.86
CA LEU A 232 -18.50 -5.55 13.74
C LEU A 232 -17.42 -4.82 14.52
N VAL A 233 -16.99 -3.65 14.05
CA VAL A 233 -16.03 -2.82 14.77
C VAL A 233 -16.79 -2.10 15.87
N THR A 234 -16.47 -2.45 17.11
CA THR A 234 -16.98 -1.78 18.31
C THR A 234 -15.83 -1.38 19.21
N SER A 235 -16.08 -0.40 20.09
CA SER A 235 -15.16 -0.02 21.15
C SER A 235 -14.69 -1.26 21.92
N GLY A 236 -13.37 -1.42 22.06
CA GLY A 236 -12.73 -2.55 22.74
C GLY A 236 -13.15 -3.94 22.23
N ASP A 237 -13.54 -4.06 20.96
CA ASP A 237 -14.07 -5.29 20.34
C ASP A 237 -15.11 -6.02 21.21
N GLN A 238 -16.08 -5.29 21.75
CA GLN A 238 -17.15 -5.85 22.60
C GLN A 238 -17.93 -7.01 21.96
N LEU A 239 -17.91 -7.12 20.63
CA LEU A 239 -18.58 -8.21 19.91
C LEU A 239 -17.69 -9.46 19.78
N GLY A 240 -16.39 -9.38 20.08
CA GLY A 240 -15.41 -10.45 19.88
C GLY A 240 -15.33 -10.89 18.41
N SER A 241 -15.57 -9.95 17.49
CA SER A 241 -15.61 -10.24 16.05
C SER A 241 -14.22 -10.21 15.44
N PHE A 242 -13.25 -9.62 16.14
CA PHE A 242 -11.86 -9.52 15.74
C PHE A 242 -10.96 -10.30 16.71
N ILE A 243 -9.72 -10.49 16.30
CA ILE A 243 -8.64 -10.85 17.22
C ILE A 243 -8.01 -9.52 17.64
N ASP A 244 -8.33 -9.07 18.86
CA ASP A 244 -7.70 -7.88 19.43
C ASP A 244 -6.27 -8.22 19.88
N ASP A 245 -5.29 -7.77 19.09
CA ASP A 245 -3.87 -7.88 19.38
C ASP A 245 -3.29 -6.59 20.00
N GLY A 246 -4.14 -5.63 20.34
CA GLY A 246 -3.75 -4.34 20.89
C GLY A 246 -3.21 -3.33 19.86
N GLU A 247 -3.20 -3.65 18.57
CA GLU A 247 -2.70 -2.74 17.53
C GLU A 247 -3.81 -1.95 16.80
N ASN A 248 -5.09 -2.31 16.99
CA ASN A 248 -6.20 -1.68 16.28
C ASN A 248 -6.65 -0.35 16.88
N PRO A 249 -6.49 0.77 16.16
CA PRO A 249 -6.72 2.11 16.73
C PRO A 249 -8.17 2.32 17.19
N CYS A 250 -9.14 1.60 16.62
CA CYS A 250 -10.55 1.72 16.99
C CYS A 250 -10.94 0.87 18.20
N PHE A 251 -10.10 -0.08 18.59
CA PHE A 251 -10.25 -0.81 19.85
C PHE A 251 -9.52 -0.10 20.99
N GLN A 252 -8.44 0.61 20.67
CA GLN A 252 -7.63 1.31 21.66
C GLN A 252 -8.24 2.64 22.10
N GLU A 253 -9.01 3.33 21.24
CA GLU A 253 -9.56 4.63 21.59
C GLU A 253 -10.91 4.94 20.91
N ASP A 254 -11.91 5.28 21.73
CA ASP A 254 -13.29 5.56 21.30
C ASP A 254 -13.34 6.80 20.40
N ALA A 255 -12.55 7.83 20.74
CA ALA A 255 -12.49 9.05 19.93
C ALA A 255 -12.01 8.77 18.49
N TYR A 256 -11.18 7.75 18.29
CA TYR A 256 -10.73 7.36 16.96
C TYR A 256 -11.82 6.60 16.19
N LEU A 257 -12.57 5.73 16.85
CA LEU A 257 -13.74 5.08 16.25
C LEU A 257 -14.79 6.11 15.83
N GLU A 258 -15.14 7.05 16.71
CA GLU A 258 -16.07 8.15 16.39
C GLU A 258 -15.58 8.99 15.21
N TYR A 259 -14.28 9.29 15.17
CA TYR A 259 -13.65 9.97 14.04
C TYR A 259 -13.83 9.19 12.74
N GLN A 260 -13.56 7.88 12.73
CA GLN A 260 -13.72 7.04 11.54
C GLN A 260 -15.18 6.97 11.08
N GLU A 261 -16.14 6.87 12.00
CA GLU A 261 -17.57 6.88 11.68
C GLU A 261 -18.08 8.23 11.16
N SER A 262 -17.34 9.31 11.40
CA SER A 262 -17.67 10.64 10.87
C SER A 262 -17.36 10.81 9.38
N PHE A 263 -16.56 9.93 8.78
CA PHE A 263 -16.20 10.05 7.37
C PHE A 263 -17.31 9.57 6.44
N ASP A 264 -17.58 10.41 5.44
CA ASP A 264 -18.43 10.03 4.32
C ASP A 264 -17.64 9.21 3.30
N TYR A 265 -18.05 7.94 3.14
CA TYR A 265 -17.47 6.98 2.21
C TYR A 265 -17.38 7.52 0.78
N LYS A 266 -16.16 7.58 0.23
CA LYS A 266 -15.89 8.20 -1.08
C LYS A 266 -16.14 7.29 -2.28
N GLY A 267 -16.37 5.99 -2.07
CA GLY A 267 -16.33 5.02 -3.16
C GLY A 267 -14.90 4.76 -3.62
N TRP A 268 -14.60 3.52 -4.00
CA TRP A 268 -13.28 3.13 -4.49
C TRP A 268 -13.36 2.72 -5.95
N ASP A 269 -12.44 3.23 -6.76
CA ASP A 269 -12.22 2.73 -8.12
C ASP A 269 -11.36 1.47 -8.04
N PHE A 270 -10.32 1.50 -7.21
CA PHE A 270 -9.39 0.41 -7.01
C PHE A 270 -9.22 0.03 -5.54
N VAL A 271 -8.91 -1.24 -5.31
CA VAL A 271 -8.26 -1.69 -4.08
C VAL A 271 -6.93 -2.33 -4.43
N VAL A 272 -5.85 -1.87 -3.80
CA VAL A 272 -4.52 -2.47 -3.92
C VAL A 272 -4.32 -3.40 -2.73
N ILE A 273 -4.13 -4.69 -3.01
CA ILE A 273 -4.02 -5.74 -1.99
C ILE A 273 -2.64 -6.38 -2.09
N THR A 274 -1.89 -6.44 -0.99
CA THR A 274 -0.66 -7.24 -0.91
C THR A 274 -0.79 -8.30 0.17
N ASP A 275 -0.27 -9.50 -0.11
CA ASP A 275 0.00 -10.53 0.90
C ASP A 275 1.48 -10.46 1.32
N GLN A 276 1.88 -11.29 2.27
CA GLN A 276 3.29 -11.56 2.50
C GLN A 276 3.87 -12.35 1.32
N ALA A 277 5.08 -11.99 0.87
CA ALA A 277 5.77 -12.67 -0.22
C ALA A 277 5.84 -14.21 -0.04
N LYS A 278 6.18 -14.69 1.16
CA LYS A 278 6.26 -16.14 1.44
C LYS A 278 4.90 -16.83 1.35
N ARG A 279 3.83 -16.18 1.84
CA ARG A 279 2.48 -16.74 1.86
C ARG A 279 1.92 -16.97 0.45
N MET A 280 2.41 -16.19 -0.53
CA MET A 280 2.08 -16.39 -1.94
C MET A 280 2.82 -17.58 -2.58
N CYS A 281 3.83 -18.17 -1.92
CA CYS A 281 4.63 -19.26 -2.46
C CYS A 281 4.11 -20.66 -2.14
N PHE A 282 3.30 -20.81 -1.09
CA PHE A 282 2.90 -22.12 -0.58
C PHE A 282 1.38 -22.31 -0.64
N ASP A 283 0.94 -23.51 -0.98
CA ASP A 283 -0.47 -23.79 -1.22
C ASP A 283 -1.33 -23.60 0.04
N ASP A 284 -0.90 -24.09 1.19
CA ASP A 284 -1.65 -23.93 2.45
C ASP A 284 -1.93 -22.47 2.78
N THR A 285 -0.92 -21.60 2.68
CA THR A 285 -1.09 -20.16 2.93
C THR A 285 -1.83 -19.45 1.82
N ARG A 286 -1.79 -19.95 0.58
CA ARG A 286 -2.65 -19.46 -0.52
C ARG A 286 -4.12 -19.76 -0.22
N HIS A 287 -4.47 -20.93 0.31
CA HIS A 287 -5.84 -21.26 0.67
C HIS A 287 -6.44 -20.27 1.67
N GLU A 288 -5.66 -19.81 2.65
CA GLU A 288 -6.09 -18.77 3.60
C GLU A 288 -6.41 -17.43 2.90
N ALA A 289 -5.60 -17.01 1.91
CA ALA A 289 -5.92 -15.81 1.13
C ALA A 289 -7.17 -16.00 0.24
N LEU A 290 -7.32 -17.18 -0.37
CA LEU A 290 -8.48 -17.50 -1.20
C LEU A 290 -9.78 -17.52 -0.38
N ALA A 291 -9.71 -18.01 0.85
CA ALA A 291 -10.76 -17.92 1.85
C ALA A 291 -11.21 -16.47 2.08
N ALA A 292 -10.28 -15.58 2.41
CA ALA A 292 -10.58 -14.16 2.58
C ALA A 292 -11.20 -13.55 1.31
N PHE A 293 -10.70 -13.92 0.12
CA PHE A 293 -11.29 -13.48 -1.14
C PHE A 293 -12.70 -13.99 -1.38
N ASN A 294 -13.00 -15.21 -0.95
CA ASN A 294 -14.31 -15.80 -1.12
C ASN A 294 -15.36 -15.12 -0.24
N TYR A 295 -15.01 -14.91 1.02
CA TYR A 295 -15.99 -14.58 2.05
C TYR A 295 -16.05 -13.09 2.42
N THR A 296 -15.02 -12.32 2.10
CA THR A 296 -14.98 -10.89 2.43
C THR A 296 -14.77 -10.03 1.18
N TYR A 297 -13.63 -10.18 0.49
CA TYR A 297 -13.32 -9.28 -0.63
C TYR A 297 -14.28 -9.47 -1.80
N GLY A 298 -14.39 -10.67 -2.37
CA GLY A 298 -15.18 -10.95 -3.57
C GLY A 298 -16.60 -10.36 -3.53
N PRO A 299 -17.38 -10.59 -2.45
CA PRO A 299 -18.69 -10.00 -2.26
C PRO A 299 -18.69 -8.48 -2.24
N ILE A 300 -17.81 -7.86 -1.45
CA ILE A 300 -17.71 -6.41 -1.31
C ILE A 300 -17.30 -5.78 -2.66
N LEU A 301 -16.25 -6.31 -3.29
CA LEU A 301 -15.73 -5.82 -4.57
C LEU A 301 -16.77 -5.94 -5.68
N LYS A 302 -17.52 -7.05 -5.73
CA LYS A 302 -18.64 -7.23 -6.67
C LYS A 302 -19.74 -6.19 -6.44
N LYS A 303 -20.20 -6.05 -5.20
CA LYS A 303 -21.31 -5.17 -4.81
C LYS A 303 -20.96 -3.69 -5.04
N LYS A 304 -19.74 -3.29 -4.70
CA LYS A 304 -19.24 -1.92 -4.81
C LYS A 304 -18.58 -1.62 -6.16
N LYS A 305 -18.43 -2.62 -7.02
CA LYS A 305 -17.79 -2.55 -8.34
C LYS A 305 -16.35 -2.01 -8.30
N ILE A 306 -15.59 -2.45 -7.30
CA ILE A 306 -14.20 -2.03 -7.09
C ILE A 306 -13.28 -2.98 -7.87
N SER A 307 -12.32 -2.43 -8.61
CA SER A 307 -11.31 -3.22 -9.34
C SER A 307 -10.11 -3.56 -8.45
N PRO A 308 -9.83 -4.84 -8.16
CA PRO A 308 -8.67 -5.19 -7.35
C PRO A 308 -7.37 -5.19 -8.15
N ILE A 309 -6.32 -4.70 -7.53
CA ILE A 309 -4.93 -4.77 -7.96
C ILE A 309 -4.19 -5.65 -6.96
N ILE A 310 -3.87 -6.87 -7.35
CA ILE A 310 -3.07 -7.79 -6.53
C ILE A 310 -1.61 -7.43 -6.74
N VAL A 311 -0.90 -7.15 -5.66
CA VAL A 311 0.54 -6.93 -5.76
C VAL A 311 1.25 -8.27 -5.83
N GLN A 312 2.17 -8.40 -6.80
CA GLN A 312 3.22 -9.42 -6.78
C GLN A 312 4.42 -8.80 -6.05
N PRO A 313 4.60 -8.98 -4.73
CA PRO A 313 5.69 -8.37 -3.99
C PRO A 313 7.06 -8.90 -4.45
N HIS A 314 8.14 -8.27 -3.99
CA HIS A 314 9.49 -8.68 -4.32
C HIS A 314 9.98 -9.87 -3.50
N ALA A 315 10.82 -10.69 -4.13
CA ALA A 315 11.66 -11.65 -3.42
C ALA A 315 12.82 -10.91 -2.74
N TYR A 316 13.36 -11.53 -1.70
CA TYR A 316 14.47 -10.97 -0.93
C TYR A 316 15.46 -12.06 -0.51
N GLN A 317 16.66 -11.63 -0.10
CA GLN A 317 17.68 -12.48 0.49
C GLN A 317 18.15 -11.80 1.78
N SER A 318 17.64 -12.25 2.91
CA SER A 318 18.02 -11.73 4.22
C SER A 318 18.38 -12.89 5.15
N SER A 319 19.45 -12.71 5.93
CA SER A 319 19.82 -13.64 6.99
C SER A 319 18.89 -13.53 8.21
N GLY A 320 18.17 -12.42 8.35
CA GLY A 320 17.22 -12.17 9.44
C GLY A 320 15.86 -12.82 9.23
N ALA A 321 15.54 -13.23 8.00
CA ALA A 321 14.24 -13.83 7.67
C ALA A 321 14.40 -15.30 7.27
N ASN A 322 13.59 -16.19 7.85
CA ASN A 322 13.62 -17.61 7.50
C ASN A 322 13.10 -17.84 6.06
N ALA A 323 14.00 -17.88 5.08
CA ALA A 323 13.69 -18.15 3.66
C ALA A 323 14.06 -19.60 3.25
N THR A 324 13.90 -20.56 4.16
CA THR A 324 14.19 -21.98 3.87
C THR A 324 13.40 -22.44 2.63
N GLY A 325 14.09 -23.00 1.64
CA GLY A 325 13.50 -23.41 0.35
C GLY A 325 13.27 -22.27 -0.66
N LEU A 326 13.56 -21.02 -0.30
CA LEU A 326 13.35 -19.82 -1.13
C LEU A 326 14.64 -19.01 -1.32
N SER A 327 15.80 -19.67 -1.31
CA SER A 327 17.12 -19.02 -1.33
C SER A 327 17.51 -18.43 -2.69
N ASP A 328 16.94 -18.94 -3.78
CA ASP A 328 17.16 -18.44 -5.14
C ASP A 328 16.12 -17.35 -5.50
N LEU A 329 16.60 -16.15 -5.83
CA LEU A 329 15.74 -14.98 -6.11
C LEU A 329 14.78 -15.20 -7.29
N PRO A 330 15.23 -15.70 -8.46
CA PRO A 330 14.32 -16.07 -9.54
C PRO A 330 13.24 -17.06 -9.13
N THR A 331 13.60 -18.14 -8.44
CA THR A 331 12.65 -19.17 -7.98
C THR A 331 11.63 -18.59 -7.00
N PHE A 332 12.09 -17.82 -6.01
CA PHE A 332 11.20 -17.15 -5.07
C PHE A 332 10.26 -16.16 -5.80
N THR A 333 10.79 -15.35 -6.73
CA THR A 333 9.97 -14.43 -7.54
C THR A 333 8.94 -15.17 -8.40
N ALA A 334 9.31 -16.32 -8.96
CA ALA A 334 8.43 -17.15 -9.78
C ALA A 334 7.25 -17.71 -8.97
N LEU A 335 7.50 -18.18 -7.75
CA LEU A 335 6.46 -18.70 -6.84
C LEU A 335 5.51 -17.60 -6.36
N ILE A 336 6.02 -16.40 -6.07
CA ILE A 336 5.18 -15.23 -5.76
C ILE A 336 4.29 -14.88 -6.98
N MET A 337 4.88 -14.86 -8.18
CA MET A 337 4.16 -14.59 -9.42
C MET A 337 3.04 -15.61 -9.68
N GLU A 338 3.30 -16.88 -9.42
CA GLU A 338 2.27 -17.93 -9.49
C GLU A 338 1.14 -17.70 -8.49
N GLY A 339 1.45 -17.41 -7.22
CA GLY A 339 0.45 -17.06 -6.22
C GLY A 339 -0.43 -15.88 -6.65
N ALA A 340 0.18 -14.82 -7.19
CA ALA A 340 -0.56 -13.65 -7.69
C ALA A 340 -1.50 -14.01 -8.84
N LEU A 341 -1.09 -14.93 -9.73
CA LEU A 341 -1.92 -15.43 -10.83
C LEU A 341 -3.09 -16.29 -10.34
N ILE A 342 -2.85 -17.14 -9.34
CA ILE A 342 -3.91 -17.93 -8.67
C ILE A 342 -4.93 -16.99 -8.03
N TYR A 343 -4.48 -16.00 -7.27
CA TYR A 343 -5.35 -14.99 -6.63
C TYR A 343 -6.18 -14.23 -7.67
N LYS A 344 -5.55 -13.79 -8.77
CA LYS A 344 -6.23 -13.11 -9.87
C LYS A 344 -7.27 -13.99 -10.53
N LYS A 345 -6.94 -15.24 -10.84
CA LYS A 345 -7.87 -16.21 -11.45
C LYS A 345 -9.08 -16.41 -10.55
N TYR A 346 -8.85 -16.60 -9.25
CA TYR A 346 -9.90 -16.81 -8.26
C TYR A 346 -10.82 -15.59 -8.11
N LEU A 347 -10.26 -14.40 -7.87
CA LEU A 347 -11.06 -13.17 -7.70
C LEU A 347 -11.90 -12.84 -8.93
N ASN A 348 -11.38 -13.04 -10.15
CA ASN A 348 -12.12 -12.81 -11.38
C ASN A 348 -13.39 -13.66 -11.50
N GLN A 349 -13.41 -14.85 -10.90
CA GLN A 349 -14.61 -15.70 -10.85
C GLN A 349 -15.68 -15.14 -9.89
N ARG A 350 -15.32 -14.20 -9.00
CA ARG A 350 -16.20 -13.64 -7.96
C ARG A 350 -16.69 -12.23 -8.27
N ILE A 351 -15.86 -11.36 -8.85
CA ILE A 351 -16.15 -9.91 -8.97
C ILE A 351 -16.89 -9.49 -10.24
N GLY A 352 -17.05 -10.40 -11.22
CA GLY A 352 -17.75 -10.14 -12.48
C GLY A 352 -16.83 -9.68 -13.62
N LEU A 353 -17.37 -9.67 -14.85
CA LEU A 353 -16.60 -9.49 -16.09
C LEU A 353 -15.97 -8.10 -16.27
N PHE A 354 -16.51 -7.05 -15.64
CA PHE A 354 -16.15 -5.67 -15.95
C PHE A 354 -15.14 -5.03 -14.97
N GLN A 355 -14.91 -5.64 -13.81
CA GLN A 355 -14.03 -5.13 -12.74
C GLN A 355 -12.64 -5.80 -12.74
N GLY A 356 -12.33 -6.60 -13.76
CA GLY A 356 -11.29 -7.63 -13.77
C GLY A 356 -10.03 -7.34 -12.95
N ALA A 357 -9.60 -8.30 -12.15
CA ALA A 357 -8.43 -8.20 -11.29
C ALA A 357 -7.14 -7.99 -12.08
N HIS A 358 -6.32 -7.05 -11.61
CA HIS A 358 -5.00 -6.71 -12.15
C HIS A 358 -3.90 -7.28 -11.27
N ILE A 359 -2.68 -7.42 -11.82
CA ILE A 359 -1.48 -7.74 -11.05
C ILE A 359 -0.51 -6.58 -11.23
N ALA A 360 -0.01 -6.03 -10.12
CA ALA A 360 1.12 -5.10 -10.12
C ALA A 360 2.42 -5.92 -10.01
N PRO A 361 3.23 -6.03 -11.08
CA PRO A 361 4.36 -6.96 -11.17
C PRO A 361 5.63 -6.43 -10.47
N VAL A 362 5.54 -6.06 -9.19
CA VAL A 362 6.64 -5.42 -8.44
C VAL A 362 7.84 -6.35 -8.30
N GLY A 363 7.64 -7.64 -7.99
CA GLY A 363 8.73 -8.61 -7.91
C GLY A 363 9.48 -8.79 -9.23
N ASN A 364 8.79 -8.70 -10.36
CA ASN A 364 9.45 -8.70 -11.67
C ASN A 364 10.31 -7.43 -11.87
N ALA A 365 9.88 -6.28 -11.37
CA ALA A 365 10.65 -5.04 -11.43
C ALA A 365 11.92 -5.12 -10.57
N PHE A 366 11.82 -5.63 -9.35
CA PHE A 366 12.99 -5.85 -8.48
C PHE A 366 13.97 -6.84 -9.10
N LEU A 367 13.48 -7.97 -9.64
CA LEU A 367 14.33 -8.95 -10.33
C LEU A 367 14.95 -8.37 -11.62
N ALA A 368 14.25 -7.49 -12.32
CA ALA A 368 14.82 -6.78 -13.47
C ALA A 368 15.96 -5.83 -13.05
N VAL A 369 15.86 -5.15 -11.90
CA VAL A 369 16.98 -4.39 -11.33
C VAL A 369 18.13 -5.33 -10.99
N TYR A 370 17.87 -6.46 -10.30
CA TYR A 370 18.91 -7.45 -9.97
C TYR A 370 19.69 -7.93 -11.21
N GLU A 371 19.00 -8.22 -12.30
CA GLU A 371 19.62 -8.67 -13.55
C GLU A 371 20.42 -7.57 -14.27
N ALA A 372 20.06 -6.30 -14.06
CA ALA A 372 20.68 -5.15 -14.73
C ALA A 372 21.84 -4.56 -13.92
N ASP A 373 21.65 -4.36 -12.61
CA ASP A 373 22.60 -3.74 -11.69
C ASP A 373 22.42 -4.31 -10.26
N LYS A 374 23.29 -5.24 -9.90
CA LYS A 374 23.31 -5.87 -8.56
C LYS A 374 23.62 -4.87 -7.44
N SER A 375 24.31 -3.77 -7.72
CA SER A 375 24.62 -2.76 -6.72
C SER A 375 23.38 -1.92 -6.39
N MET A 376 22.63 -1.52 -7.42
CA MET A 376 21.35 -0.83 -7.26
C MET A 376 20.30 -1.74 -6.60
N TYR A 377 20.30 -3.04 -6.93
CA TYR A 377 19.39 -4.00 -6.30
C TYR A 377 19.52 -4.03 -4.78
N LYS A 378 20.76 -4.02 -4.25
CA LYS A 378 20.99 -3.99 -2.79
C LYS A 378 20.40 -2.74 -2.15
N LYS A 379 20.44 -1.60 -2.85
CA LYS A 379 19.86 -0.35 -2.37
C LYS A 379 18.34 -0.36 -2.34
N LEU A 380 17.65 -1.31 -2.99
CA LEU A 380 16.18 -1.40 -2.96
C LEU A 380 15.63 -1.79 -1.58
N PHE A 381 16.48 -2.25 -0.67
CA PHE A 381 16.08 -2.76 0.64
C PHE A 381 16.55 -1.85 1.75
N LEU A 382 15.77 -1.79 2.83
CA LEU A 382 16.26 -1.32 4.12
C LEU A 382 17.37 -2.23 4.63
N ASP A 383 17.97 -1.83 5.75
CA ASP A 383 19.13 -2.50 6.33
C ASP A 383 18.81 -3.94 6.82
N ASP A 384 17.51 -4.29 6.94
CA ASP A 384 17.04 -5.64 7.22
C ASP A 384 17.07 -6.60 6.00
N GLY A 385 17.31 -6.07 4.79
CA GLY A 385 17.35 -6.84 3.56
C GLY A 385 16.00 -7.41 3.09
N VAL A 386 14.88 -6.99 3.67
CA VAL A 386 13.53 -7.48 3.40
C VAL A 386 12.61 -6.34 2.94
N HIS A 387 12.52 -5.29 3.73
CA HIS A 387 11.60 -4.19 3.49
C HIS A 387 12.15 -3.22 2.45
N PRO A 388 11.28 -2.55 1.67
CA PRO A 388 11.74 -1.60 0.67
C PRO A 388 12.37 -0.35 1.31
N SER A 389 13.52 0.09 0.82
CA SER A 389 14.09 1.41 1.13
C SER A 389 13.38 2.54 0.38
N GLY A 390 13.90 3.77 0.42
CA GLY A 390 13.45 4.84 -0.47
C GLY A 390 13.53 4.46 -1.97
N TYR A 391 14.58 3.73 -2.39
CA TYR A 391 14.70 3.21 -3.76
C TYR A 391 13.64 2.14 -4.03
N GLY A 392 13.47 1.22 -3.08
CA GLY A 392 12.48 0.15 -3.16
C GLY A 392 11.07 0.71 -3.30
N THR A 393 10.67 1.60 -2.40
CA THR A 393 9.35 2.24 -2.37
C THR A 393 9.10 3.06 -3.62
N PHE A 394 10.11 3.77 -4.14
CA PHE A 394 10.01 4.47 -5.42
C PHE A 394 9.65 3.52 -6.57
N LEU A 395 10.39 2.42 -6.71
CA LEU A 395 10.14 1.41 -7.75
C LEU A 395 8.77 0.74 -7.55
N TYR A 396 8.46 0.36 -6.31
CA TYR A 396 7.23 -0.34 -5.91
C TYR A 396 5.98 0.51 -6.24
N GLY A 397 5.95 1.76 -5.77
CA GLY A 397 4.81 2.65 -5.97
C GLY A 397 4.66 3.08 -7.43
N THR A 398 5.76 3.25 -8.16
CA THR A 398 5.71 3.56 -9.60
C THR A 398 5.10 2.42 -10.40
N VAL A 399 5.40 1.16 -10.07
CA VAL A 399 4.79 -0.03 -10.70
C VAL A 399 3.30 -0.13 -10.38
N ILE A 400 2.90 0.09 -9.12
CA ILE A 400 1.47 0.14 -8.75
C ILE A 400 0.75 1.24 -9.52
N TYR A 401 1.28 2.46 -9.53
CA TYR A 401 0.69 3.58 -10.25
C TYR A 401 0.52 3.26 -11.73
N ALA A 402 1.56 2.74 -12.39
CA ALA A 402 1.49 2.39 -13.80
C ALA A 402 0.47 1.28 -14.09
N THR A 403 0.32 0.32 -13.18
CA THR A 403 -0.68 -0.75 -13.28
C THR A 403 -2.10 -0.20 -13.13
N MET A 404 -2.32 0.69 -12.15
CA MET A 404 -3.60 1.31 -11.84
C MET A 404 -4.05 2.28 -12.94
N MET A 405 -3.13 3.14 -13.39
CA MET A 405 -3.44 4.23 -14.31
C MET A 405 -3.25 3.85 -15.77
N GLY A 406 -2.55 2.75 -16.09
CA GLY A 406 -2.21 2.36 -17.45
C GLY A 406 -1.17 3.28 -18.13
N TYR A 407 -0.58 4.22 -17.39
CA TYR A 407 0.49 5.10 -17.84
C TYR A 407 1.42 5.47 -16.68
N MET A 408 2.64 5.92 -17.00
CA MET A 408 3.63 6.31 -15.99
C MET A 408 3.30 7.67 -15.37
N PRO A 409 3.63 7.94 -14.10
CA PRO A 409 3.52 9.29 -13.55
C PRO A 409 4.42 10.26 -14.34
N ARG A 410 4.12 11.56 -14.28
CA ARG A 410 4.86 12.56 -15.07
C ARG A 410 6.33 12.57 -14.64
N TYR A 411 7.22 12.26 -15.58
CA TYR A 411 8.65 12.08 -15.30
C TYR A 411 9.27 13.21 -14.47
N LYS A 412 9.03 14.47 -14.86
CA LYS A 412 9.57 15.65 -14.18
C LYS A 412 9.07 15.88 -12.76
N ASP A 413 7.96 15.26 -12.37
CA ASP A 413 7.39 15.41 -11.03
C ASP A 413 7.95 14.35 -10.06
N VAL A 414 8.44 13.23 -10.59
CA VAL A 414 8.87 12.08 -9.76
C VAL A 414 10.37 11.79 -9.85
N VAL A 415 11.04 12.25 -10.91
CA VAL A 415 12.50 12.13 -11.06
C VAL A 415 13.12 13.48 -10.66
N VAL A 416 13.32 13.63 -9.36
CA VAL A 416 13.70 14.88 -8.68
C VAL A 416 14.89 14.66 -7.74
N ASP A 417 15.57 15.75 -7.37
CA ASP A 417 16.78 15.69 -6.56
C ASP A 417 16.51 15.47 -5.06
N ASN A 418 15.42 16.05 -4.52
CA ASN A 418 15.08 15.96 -3.10
C ASN A 418 13.79 15.12 -2.90
N MET A 419 13.90 13.81 -3.08
CA MET A 419 12.73 12.93 -2.97
C MET A 419 12.12 12.89 -1.57
N GLU A 420 12.97 12.96 -0.53
CA GLU A 420 12.52 12.88 0.85
C GLU A 420 11.46 13.94 1.14
N ASP A 421 11.76 15.21 0.87
CA ASP A 421 10.82 16.29 1.13
C ASP A 421 9.67 16.35 0.11
N THR A 422 9.90 15.95 -1.16
CA THR A 422 8.89 16.12 -2.21
C THR A 422 7.91 14.95 -2.31
N LEU A 423 8.42 13.71 -2.36
CA LEU A 423 7.61 12.52 -2.61
C LEU A 423 7.24 11.78 -1.32
N PHE A 424 8.06 11.92 -0.28
CA PHE A 424 7.87 11.27 1.01
C PHE A 424 7.51 12.25 2.13
N GLY A 425 7.50 13.56 1.88
CA GLY A 425 7.34 14.59 2.93
C GLY A 425 6.02 14.51 3.69
N THR A 426 4.99 13.88 3.10
CA THR A 426 3.69 13.65 3.75
C THR A 426 3.55 12.27 4.38
N ALA A 427 4.55 11.39 4.30
CA ALA A 427 4.47 10.04 4.85
C ALA A 427 4.18 10.09 6.37
N ARG A 428 3.22 9.29 6.82
CA ARG A 428 2.90 9.07 8.25
C ARG A 428 4.10 8.47 8.96
N LYS A 429 4.84 7.58 8.30
CA LYS A 429 6.11 7.03 8.78
C LYS A 429 7.06 6.84 7.62
N LEU A 430 8.32 7.19 7.84
CA LEU A 430 9.38 7.12 6.84
C LEU A 430 10.64 6.50 7.46
N GLN A 431 10.81 5.19 7.31
CA GLN A 431 12.01 4.51 7.80
C GLN A 431 13.22 4.67 6.86
N ALA A 432 12.97 4.98 5.58
CA ALA A 432 14.02 5.21 4.59
C ALA A 432 15.03 6.30 4.99
N SER A 433 14.59 7.34 5.71
CA SER A 433 15.47 8.44 6.18
C SER A 433 16.57 7.96 7.11
N SER A 434 16.34 6.86 7.83
CA SER A 434 17.32 6.26 8.75
C SER A 434 18.12 5.10 8.16
N SER A 435 17.80 4.66 6.94
CA SER A 435 18.50 3.53 6.31
C SER A 435 19.79 3.97 5.63
N SER A 436 20.78 3.08 5.67
CA SER A 436 22.04 3.25 4.93
C SER A 436 21.87 3.42 3.41
N ALA A 437 20.75 2.93 2.84
CA ALA A 437 20.47 3.09 1.42
C ALA A 437 20.05 4.52 1.05
N GLY A 438 19.37 5.24 1.96
CA GLY A 438 18.79 6.55 1.69
C GLY A 438 17.77 6.57 0.54
N PHE A 439 17.80 7.64 -0.26
CA PHE A 439 16.92 7.88 -1.40
C PHE A 439 17.69 7.83 -2.73
N PRO A 440 17.04 7.48 -3.86
CA PRO A 440 17.70 7.49 -5.16
C PRO A 440 18.08 8.91 -5.56
N SER A 441 19.29 9.06 -6.09
CA SER A 441 19.64 10.25 -6.88
C SER A 441 18.70 10.38 -8.09
N LYS A 442 18.65 11.56 -8.70
CA LYS A 442 17.85 11.80 -9.89
C LYS A 442 18.18 10.83 -11.04
N GLU A 443 19.45 10.55 -11.26
CA GLU A 443 19.90 9.61 -12.28
C GLU A 443 19.49 8.17 -11.97
N GLU A 444 19.60 7.74 -10.71
CA GLU A 444 19.18 6.40 -10.27
C GLU A 444 17.65 6.25 -10.36
N ALA A 445 16.91 7.27 -9.95
CA ALA A 445 15.47 7.33 -10.11
C ALA A 445 15.04 7.24 -11.58
N ALA A 446 15.75 7.90 -12.49
CA ALA A 446 15.50 7.79 -13.92
C ALA A 446 15.69 6.34 -14.44
N ILE A 447 16.62 5.58 -13.87
CA ILE A 447 16.83 4.17 -14.19
C ILE A 447 15.66 3.33 -13.64
N LEU A 448 15.31 3.49 -12.37
CA LEU A 448 14.19 2.78 -11.74
C LEU A 448 12.86 3.06 -12.44
N PHE A 449 12.60 4.31 -12.82
CA PHE A 449 11.41 4.72 -13.57
C PHE A 449 11.31 4.00 -14.92
N ARG A 450 12.42 3.89 -15.67
CA ARG A 450 12.48 3.16 -16.94
C ARG A 450 12.22 1.67 -16.75
N ILE A 451 12.75 1.07 -15.68
CA ILE A 451 12.49 -0.33 -15.34
C ILE A 451 11.02 -0.53 -14.99
N ALA A 452 10.42 0.34 -14.18
CA ALA A 452 9.00 0.31 -13.86
C ALA A 452 8.13 0.37 -15.12
N LYS A 453 8.39 1.32 -16.03
CA LYS A 453 7.69 1.44 -17.33
C LYS A 453 7.79 0.15 -18.14
N LYS A 454 9.01 -0.37 -18.27
CA LYS A 454 9.31 -1.57 -19.04
C LYS A 454 8.56 -2.80 -18.51
N VAL A 455 8.47 -2.94 -17.19
CA VAL A 455 7.80 -4.10 -16.57
C VAL A 455 6.28 -3.92 -16.53
N ALA A 456 5.78 -2.79 -16.04
CA ALA A 456 4.35 -2.56 -15.79
C ALA A 456 3.55 -2.33 -17.08
N LEU A 457 4.10 -1.56 -18.04
CA LEU A 457 3.37 -1.17 -19.25
C LEU A 457 3.77 -1.98 -20.48
N ASN A 458 5.05 -2.33 -20.62
CA ASN A 458 5.54 -3.05 -21.80
C ASN A 458 5.56 -4.58 -21.60
N GLY A 459 5.11 -5.09 -20.45
CA GLY A 459 5.01 -6.51 -20.16
C GLY A 459 6.35 -7.25 -20.12
N TYR A 460 7.46 -6.55 -19.83
CA TYR A 460 8.77 -7.17 -19.78
C TYR A 460 8.85 -8.23 -18.67
N LYS A 461 9.26 -9.44 -19.06
CA LYS A 461 9.57 -10.54 -18.16
C LYS A 461 11.11 -10.63 -17.94
N PRO A 462 11.59 -10.63 -16.69
CA PRO A 462 13.01 -10.88 -16.37
C PRO A 462 13.55 -12.11 -17.07
N LYS A 463 14.82 -12.08 -17.48
CA LYS A 463 15.45 -13.14 -18.29
C LYS A 463 15.38 -14.49 -17.60
N SER A 464 15.64 -14.51 -16.30
CA SER A 464 15.59 -15.70 -15.44
C SER A 464 14.19 -16.33 -15.32
N LEU A 465 13.12 -15.56 -15.59
CA LEU A 465 11.75 -16.07 -15.58
C LEU A 465 11.24 -16.46 -16.98
N ARG A 466 12.04 -16.27 -18.04
CA ARG A 466 11.65 -16.70 -19.39
C ARG A 466 11.59 -18.22 -19.44
N GLY A 467 10.46 -18.77 -19.89
CA GLY A 467 10.22 -20.21 -19.90
C GLY A 467 9.52 -20.75 -18.64
N PHE A 468 9.50 -20.00 -17.53
CA PHE A 468 8.67 -20.38 -16.38
C PHE A 468 7.19 -20.37 -16.76
N LYS A 469 6.52 -21.50 -16.50
CA LYS A 469 5.09 -21.74 -16.73
C LYS A 469 4.41 -21.86 -15.37
N PRO A 470 3.65 -20.85 -14.92
CA PRO A 470 2.97 -20.90 -13.63
C PRO A 470 1.89 -21.98 -13.62
N GLU A 471 1.81 -22.74 -12.53
CA GLU A 471 0.75 -23.71 -12.31
C GLU A 471 -0.47 -23.03 -11.68
N THR A 472 -1.46 -22.65 -12.49
CA THR A 472 -2.64 -21.89 -12.01
C THR A 472 -3.85 -22.77 -11.68
N ASN A 473 -3.67 -24.10 -11.70
CA ASN A 473 -4.77 -25.05 -11.46
C ASN A 473 -5.17 -25.09 -9.98
N ALA A 474 -4.29 -24.66 -9.06
CA ALA A 474 -4.61 -24.54 -7.64
C ALA A 474 -5.85 -23.67 -7.36
N ALA A 475 -6.19 -22.72 -8.25
CA ALA A 475 -7.42 -21.92 -8.13
C ALA A 475 -8.73 -22.73 -8.27
N GLU A 476 -8.67 -23.98 -8.76
CA GLU A 476 -9.85 -24.82 -9.04
C GLU A 476 -10.32 -25.60 -7.82
N PHE A 477 -9.46 -25.85 -6.82
CA PHE A 477 -9.77 -26.69 -5.66
C PHE A 477 -10.91 -26.17 -4.77
N ILE A 478 -11.19 -24.86 -4.76
CA ILE A 478 -12.28 -24.29 -3.94
C ILE A 478 -13.64 -24.34 -4.66
N GLN A 479 -13.69 -24.80 -5.93
CA GLN A 479 -14.97 -24.87 -6.65
C GLN A 479 -15.89 -26.00 -6.18
N GLU A 480 -15.36 -27.05 -5.55
CA GLU A 480 -16.15 -28.28 -5.34
C GLU A 480 -17.06 -28.27 -4.09
N GLU A 481 -16.81 -27.46 -3.07
CA GLU A 481 -17.56 -27.57 -1.80
C GLU A 481 -18.52 -26.41 -1.46
N VAL A 482 -18.44 -25.26 -2.14
CA VAL A 482 -19.27 -24.10 -1.76
C VAL A 482 -20.35 -23.86 -2.80
N SER A 483 -21.55 -24.42 -2.56
CA SER A 483 -22.71 -24.26 -3.43
C SER A 483 -22.99 -22.76 -3.68
N SER A 484 -22.93 -22.36 -4.94
CA SER A 484 -23.08 -20.98 -5.42
C SER A 484 -24.43 -20.28 -5.09
N SER A 485 -25.36 -20.95 -4.42
CA SER A 485 -26.74 -20.51 -4.24
C SER A 485 -27.05 -19.73 -2.96
N SER A 486 -26.12 -19.58 -2.01
CA SER A 486 -26.40 -18.94 -0.70
C SER A 486 -25.79 -17.54 -0.51
N TYR A 487 -25.03 -17.01 -1.47
CA TYR A 487 -24.29 -15.78 -1.24
C TYR A 487 -25.05 -14.52 -1.71
N GLU A 488 -26.01 -14.06 -0.90
CA GLU A 488 -26.79 -12.81 -1.12
C GLU A 488 -26.05 -11.52 -0.66
N GLY A 489 -24.72 -11.49 -0.71
CA GLY A 489 -23.98 -10.22 -0.81
C GLY A 489 -23.83 -9.38 0.45
N ASP A 490 -24.03 -9.97 1.63
CA ASP A 490 -23.55 -9.42 2.91
C ASP A 490 -22.46 -10.35 3.47
N TYR A 491 -21.32 -9.77 3.88
CA TYR A 491 -20.28 -10.53 4.57
C TYR A 491 -20.85 -10.99 5.92
N SER A 492 -20.79 -12.29 6.22
CA SER A 492 -21.40 -12.85 7.43
C SER A 492 -20.35 -13.18 8.50
N VAL A 493 -20.69 -12.87 9.75
CA VAL A 493 -19.87 -13.14 10.94
C VAL A 493 -19.67 -14.64 11.16
N GLU A 494 -20.66 -15.46 10.75
CA GLU A 494 -20.65 -16.92 10.91
C GLU A 494 -19.48 -17.59 10.17
N VAL A 495 -18.93 -16.93 9.15
CA VAL A 495 -17.75 -17.45 8.46
C VAL A 495 -16.51 -17.38 9.36
N TYR A 496 -16.37 -16.33 10.18
CA TYR A 496 -15.21 -16.14 11.06
C TYR A 496 -15.13 -17.21 12.16
N SER A 497 -16.27 -17.58 12.75
CA SER A 497 -16.33 -18.66 13.72
C SER A 497 -16.06 -20.03 13.08
N GLY A 498 -16.42 -20.21 11.80
CA GLY A 498 -16.01 -21.36 11.00
C GLY A 498 -14.49 -21.45 10.83
N TYR A 499 -13.82 -20.33 10.55
CA TYR A 499 -12.35 -20.29 10.39
C TYR A 499 -11.59 -20.53 11.68
N GLN A 500 -12.03 -19.94 12.79
CA GLN A 500 -11.41 -20.20 14.10
C GLN A 500 -11.46 -21.68 14.48
N ASN A 501 -12.49 -22.41 14.02
CA ASN A 501 -12.61 -23.86 14.22
C ASN A 501 -11.86 -24.69 13.17
N TYR A 502 -11.68 -24.18 11.95
CA TYR A 502 -11.03 -24.91 10.85
C TYR A 502 -9.51 -24.97 10.98
N ASN A 503 -8.87 -23.97 11.60
CA ASN A 503 -7.42 -23.94 11.76
C ASN A 503 -6.98 -23.94 13.24
N PRO A 504 -6.80 -25.13 13.87
CA PRO A 504 -6.38 -25.23 15.26
C PRO A 504 -4.97 -24.67 15.52
N TYR A 505 -4.17 -24.37 14.48
CA TYR A 505 -2.88 -23.70 14.63
C TYR A 505 -2.98 -22.29 15.23
N TYR A 506 -4.13 -21.61 15.08
CA TYR A 506 -4.34 -20.30 15.71
C TYR A 506 -4.79 -20.39 17.17
N GLN A 507 -5.36 -21.52 17.62
CA GLN A 507 -5.85 -21.67 18.99
C GLN A 507 -4.79 -22.19 19.98
N ASP A 508 -3.75 -22.89 19.51
CA ASP A 508 -2.73 -23.51 20.39
C ASP A 508 -1.42 -22.70 20.49
N GLY A 509 -1.46 -21.42 20.12
CA GLY A 509 -0.28 -20.65 19.72
C GLY A 509 0.04 -19.39 20.49
N GLY A 510 -0.44 -19.20 21.73
CA GLY A 510 -0.05 -18.07 22.60
C GLY A 510 1.44 -18.02 22.98
N ASN A 511 2.31 -18.82 22.34
CA ASN A 511 3.75 -18.83 22.61
C ASN A 511 4.64 -19.34 21.45
N ASN A 512 4.09 -19.60 20.26
CA ASN A 512 4.90 -19.83 19.06
C ASN A 512 4.88 -18.57 18.20
N GLY A 513 5.54 -17.54 18.71
CA GLY A 513 5.83 -16.36 17.91
C GLY A 513 6.57 -16.77 16.65
N TYR A 514 5.95 -16.55 15.50
CA TYR A 514 6.68 -15.96 14.38
C TYR A 514 7.15 -14.57 14.86
N ASN A 515 8.13 -14.56 15.77
CA ASN A 515 8.91 -13.39 16.11
C ASN A 515 9.78 -13.11 14.89
N ASP A 516 9.21 -12.45 13.88
CA ASP A 516 10.01 -11.58 13.05
C ASP A 516 10.50 -10.48 13.99
N TYR A 517 11.75 -10.64 14.42
CA TYR A 517 12.43 -9.75 15.36
C TYR A 517 12.36 -8.31 14.82
N TYR A 518 11.46 -7.51 15.36
CA TYR A 518 11.62 -6.07 15.37
C TYR A 518 12.73 -5.76 16.38
N VAL A 519 13.98 -5.74 15.91
CA VAL A 519 15.08 -5.17 16.69
C VAL A 519 14.91 -3.66 16.62
N ASP A 520 14.28 -3.10 17.65
CA ASP A 520 14.27 -1.67 17.89
C ASP A 520 15.72 -1.25 18.19
N TYR A 521 16.41 -0.69 17.20
CA TYR A 521 17.75 -0.14 17.37
C TYR A 521 17.67 1.17 18.16
N SER A 522 17.58 1.05 19.49
CA SER A 522 17.97 2.12 20.41
C SER A 522 19.22 1.69 21.20
N ASN A 523 20.22 2.57 21.19
CA ASN A 523 21.57 2.40 21.74
C ASN A 523 21.62 1.86 23.18
N GLY A 524 22.58 0.98 23.49
CA GLY A 524 22.98 0.74 24.89
C GLY A 524 23.81 -0.50 25.18
N ASN A 525 25.13 -0.39 24.98
CA ASN A 525 26.18 -1.31 25.40
C ASN A 525 26.14 -1.68 26.90
N ASN A 526 25.98 -2.96 27.28
CA ASN A 526 26.74 -3.58 28.38
C ASN A 526 26.60 -5.12 28.41
N GLY A 527 27.74 -5.80 28.54
CA GLY A 527 27.82 -7.26 28.63
C GLY A 527 27.45 -7.82 30.01
N GLY A 528 26.92 -9.04 30.04
CA GLY A 528 26.63 -9.74 31.29
C GLY A 528 26.18 -11.17 31.06
N ASN A 529 27.07 -12.10 31.36
CA ASN A 529 26.93 -13.56 31.32
C ASN A 529 25.95 -14.03 32.41
N GLY A 530 25.08 -15.03 32.16
CA GLY A 530 24.29 -15.65 33.24
C GLY A 530 23.22 -16.66 32.83
N ASN A 531 23.53 -17.95 32.99
CA ASN A 531 22.57 -19.06 33.06
C ASN A 531 21.53 -18.87 34.18
N GLY A 532 20.27 -19.26 33.97
CA GLY A 532 19.29 -19.32 35.05
C GLY A 532 17.95 -19.92 34.66
N TYR A 533 17.51 -20.89 35.46
CA TYR A 533 16.35 -21.77 35.28
C TYR A 533 14.97 -21.08 35.27
N ASN A 534 14.06 -21.79 34.62
CA ASN A 534 12.62 -21.61 34.50
C ASN A 534 11.87 -21.84 35.84
N ASN A 535 11.00 -20.90 36.24
CA ASN A 535 9.77 -21.18 37.03
C ASN A 535 8.92 -19.91 37.23
N GLY A 536 7.61 -20.01 36.98
CA GLY A 536 6.59 -19.30 37.78
C GLY A 536 5.64 -18.33 37.06
N TYR A 537 4.38 -18.76 37.01
CA TYR A 537 3.09 -18.04 36.94
C TYR A 537 3.00 -16.54 37.32
N ASN A 538 1.98 -15.91 36.72
CA ASN A 538 1.25 -14.67 37.08
C ASN A 538 1.94 -13.31 36.89
N ALA A 539 1.47 -12.52 35.92
CA ALA A 539 1.29 -11.07 36.06
C ALA A 539 0.40 -10.50 34.93
N ALA A 540 -0.87 -10.26 35.25
CA ALA A 540 -1.61 -9.14 34.68
C ALA A 540 -1.32 -7.89 35.53
N ALA A 541 -1.38 -6.71 34.90
CA ALA A 541 -1.24 -5.36 35.47
C ALA A 541 0.21 -4.85 35.71
N ASN A 542 0.69 -4.04 34.75
CA ASN A 542 1.22 -2.68 34.94
C ASN A 542 2.18 -2.33 33.80
N TYR A 543 1.69 -1.60 32.80
CA TYR A 543 2.54 -0.74 31.96
C TYR A 543 2.07 0.69 32.15
N GLN A 544 2.76 1.40 33.05
CA GLN A 544 2.73 2.86 33.12
C GLN A 544 4.13 3.39 32.83
N ALA A 545 4.14 4.36 31.90
CA ALA A 545 5.02 5.52 31.86
C ALA A 545 6.54 5.32 31.76
N ALA A 546 7.07 5.55 30.56
CA ALA A 546 8.40 6.12 30.37
C ALA A 546 8.44 7.02 29.13
N ASN A 547 7.78 8.18 29.21
CA ASN A 547 8.09 9.33 28.37
C ASN A 547 8.68 10.41 29.28
N ASN A 548 10.00 10.58 29.26
CA ASN A 548 10.66 11.71 29.89
C ASN A 548 11.74 12.24 28.94
N TYR A 549 11.36 13.25 28.16
CA TYR A 549 12.27 14.13 27.43
C TYR A 549 12.92 15.08 28.46
N GLY A 550 14.24 15.04 28.58
CA GLY A 550 15.00 15.93 29.46
C GLY A 550 16.27 16.43 28.78
N GLY A 551 16.25 17.70 28.39
CA GLY A 551 17.37 18.42 27.78
C GLY A 551 18.47 18.79 28.77
N TYR A 552 19.60 19.18 28.18
CA TYR A 552 20.82 19.68 28.77
C TYR A 552 20.62 20.80 29.80
N GLN A 553 21.24 20.67 30.98
CA GLN A 553 22.04 21.73 31.62
C GLN A 553 22.88 21.14 32.77
N GLN A 554 24.20 21.13 32.59
CA GLN A 554 25.17 20.95 33.68
C GLN A 554 25.32 22.27 34.43
N ALA A 555 25.08 22.26 35.74
CA ALA A 555 25.61 23.23 36.67
C ALA A 555 26.02 22.53 37.98
N ALA A 556 27.21 22.86 38.42
CA ALA A 556 27.91 22.35 39.59
C ALA A 556 27.33 22.89 40.92
N TYR A 557 27.97 22.46 42.03
CA TYR A 557 27.68 22.67 43.47
C TYR A 557 26.74 21.61 44.06
N GLY A 558 27.11 20.79 45.05
CA GLY A 558 28.16 20.88 46.06
C GLY A 558 27.52 20.91 47.44
N GLY A 559 27.78 19.90 48.29
CA GLY A 559 27.62 20.04 49.75
C GLY A 559 26.67 19.06 50.45
N ASN A 560 27.29 18.04 51.06
CA ASN A 560 27.10 17.54 52.43
C ASN A 560 25.74 17.67 53.15
N GLY A 561 25.34 16.57 53.80
CA GLY A 561 24.54 16.67 55.02
C GLY A 561 23.91 15.38 55.51
N TYR A 562 24.67 14.56 56.23
CA TYR A 562 24.17 13.56 57.18
C TYR A 562 23.10 14.16 58.12
N ASN A 563 21.99 13.47 58.40
CA ASN A 563 21.76 12.86 59.73
C ASN A 563 20.48 12.00 59.84
N ASN A 564 20.73 10.77 60.29
CA ASN A 564 19.99 9.87 61.18
C ASN A 564 18.68 10.34 61.88
N GLY A 565 17.69 9.45 61.98
CA GLY A 565 16.53 9.63 62.87
C GLY A 565 15.44 8.56 62.78
N ASN A 566 15.64 7.46 63.52
CA ASN A 566 14.63 6.47 63.94
C ASN A 566 13.26 7.08 64.35
N ASN A 567 12.14 6.42 64.01
CA ASN A 567 11.23 5.91 65.04
C ASN A 567 10.19 4.88 64.55
N ASN A 568 9.97 3.90 65.43
CA ASN A 568 8.96 2.85 65.44
C ASN A 568 7.51 3.38 65.46
N GLY A 569 6.54 2.54 65.05
CA GLY A 569 5.19 2.64 65.61
C GLY A 569 4.03 1.97 64.87
N ASN A 570 3.87 0.66 65.07
CA ASN A 570 2.62 -0.10 65.22
C ASN A 570 1.31 0.27 64.48
N ARG A 571 0.81 -0.74 63.75
CA ARG A 571 -0.50 -1.42 63.89
C ARG A 571 -1.72 -0.57 64.28
N GLN A 572 -2.66 -0.47 63.34
CA GLN A 572 -3.89 -1.29 63.36
C GLN A 572 -4.28 -1.67 61.93
#